data_AF-A0A6A3KAM7-F1
#
_entry.id   AF-A0A6A3KAM7-F1
#
_cell.length_a   1.000
_cell.length_b   1.000
_cell.length_c   1.000
_cell.angle_alpha   90.00
_cell.angle_beta   90.00
_cell.angle_gamma   90.00
#
_symmetry.space_group_name_H-M   'P 1'
#
loop_
_entity.id
_entity.type
_entity.pdbx_description
1 polymer ?
#
loop_
_entity_poly.entity_id
_entity_poly.type
_entity_poly.pdbx_seq_one_letter_code
_entity_poly.pdbx_strand_id
1 'polypeptide(L)' 'MEDTVTRQHAHPNTVFHCLYGFYCLGYSRVDLAIIYNKAVRTIGNWINTRQKMTTNAWANYFEILVKVPGML' A
#
# COMPACT_ATOMS: atom_id res chain seq x y z
N MET A 1 1.03 34.28 5.05
CA MET A 1 0.14 33.40 4.26
C MET A 1 1.03 32.53 3.41
N GLU A 2 1.41 31.38 3.94
CA GLU A 2 2.07 30.30 3.21
C GLU A 2 1.49 29.01 3.79
N ASP A 3 0.32 28.64 3.27
CA ASP A 3 -0.28 27.34 3.51
C ASP A 3 0.67 26.27 3.00
N THR A 4 1.59 25.88 3.87
CA THR A 4 2.50 24.77 3.63
C THR A 4 1.65 23.52 3.77
N VAL A 5 0.92 23.18 2.71
CA VAL A 5 0.19 21.92 2.59
C VAL A 5 1.25 20.82 2.54
N THR A 6 1.72 20.40 3.70
CA THR A 6 2.49 19.17 3.86
C THR A 6 1.54 18.05 3.48
N ARG A 7 1.51 17.69 2.19
CA ARG A 7 0.88 16.48 1.71
C ARG A 7 1.62 15.34 2.40
N GLN A 8 1.10 14.91 3.56
CA GLN A 8 1.56 13.72 4.28
C GLN A 8 1.25 12.50 3.41
N HIS A 9 2.10 12.28 2.41
CA HIS A 9 2.12 11.03 1.67
C HIS A 9 2.53 9.94 2.66
N ALA A 10 1.72 8.89 2.74
CA ALA A 10 2.06 7.75 3.57
C ALA A 10 3.43 7.19 3.17
N HIS A 11 4.19 6.75 4.17
CA HIS A 11 5.47 6.14 3.93
C HIS A 11 5.31 4.94 2.99
N PRO A 12 6.22 4.73 2.01
CA PRO A 12 6.13 3.63 1.07
C PRO A 12 5.87 2.28 1.73
N ASN A 13 6.54 1.98 2.86
CA ASN A 13 6.35 0.72 3.60
C ASN A 13 4.91 0.55 4.10
N THR A 14 4.27 1.61 4.60
CA THR A 14 2.86 1.57 5.01
C THR A 14 1.96 1.18 3.85
N VAL A 15 2.24 1.73 2.66
CA VAL A 15 1.52 1.37 1.44
C VAL A 15 1.80 -0.07 1.05
N PHE A 16 3.05 -0.55 1.15
CA PHE A 16 3.40 -1.94 0.86
C PHE A 16 2.69 -2.94 1.78
N HIS A 17 2.70 -2.71 3.09
CA HIS A 17 1.99 -3.59 4.03
C HIS A 17 0.48 -3.57 3.77
N CYS A 18 -0.09 -2.42 3.38
CA CYS A 18 -1.49 -2.33 3.00
C CYS A 18 -1.81 -3.18 1.75
N LEU A 19 -0.92 -3.17 0.75
CA LEU A 19 -1.06 -4.00 -0.44
C LEU A 19 -0.92 -5.49 -0.12
N TYR A 20 0.03 -5.85 0.73
CA TYR A 20 0.20 -7.23 1.21
C TYR A 20 -1.07 -7.71 1.94
N GLY A 21 -1.63 -6.88 2.81
CA GLY A 21 -2.90 -7.17 3.48
C GLY A 21 -4.05 -7.39 2.50
N PHE A 22 -4.13 -6.59 1.43
CA PHE A 22 -5.17 -6.72 0.41
C PHE A 22 -5.00 -7.98 -0.46
N TYR A 23 -3.81 -8.20 -1.03
CA TYR A 23 -3.59 -9.25 -2.03
C TYR A 23 -3.21 -10.61 -1.43
N CYS A 24 -2.43 -10.64 -0.34
CA CYS A 24 -1.92 -11.88 0.24
C CYS A 24 -2.77 -12.37 1.42
N LEU A 25 -3.31 -11.46 2.22
CA LEU A 25 -4.12 -11.81 3.41
C LEU A 25 -5.63 -11.73 3.15
N GLY A 26 -6.04 -11.19 2.00
CA GLY A 26 -7.45 -11.11 1.60
C GLY A 26 -8.28 -10.09 2.38
N TYR A 27 -7.65 -9.12 3.05
CA TYR A 27 -8.39 -8.09 3.78
C TYR A 27 -9.20 -7.20 2.83
N SER A 28 -10.40 -6.84 3.26
CA SER A 28 -11.22 -5.89 2.51
C SER A 28 -10.64 -4.47 2.65
N ARG A 29 -11.03 -3.57 1.75
CA ARG A 29 -10.64 -2.14 1.83
C ARG A 29 -11.17 -1.47 3.11
N VAL A 30 -12.27 -1.99 3.68
CA VAL A 30 -12.86 -1.47 4.92
C VAL A 30 -12.02 -1.90 6.11
N ASP A 31 -11.58 -3.16 6.16
CA ASP A 31 -10.70 -3.66 7.23
C ASP A 31 -9.37 -2.90 7.24
N LEU A 32 -8.79 -2.69 6.06
CA LEU A 32 -7.56 -1.91 5.91
C LEU A 32 -7.76 -0.44 6.29
N ALA A 33 -8.92 0.14 6.00
CA ALA A 33 -9.24 1.50 6.42
C ALA A 33 -9.25 1.64 7.95
N ILE A 34 -9.78 0.63 8.65
CA ILE A 34 -9.77 0.56 10.12
C ILE A 34 -8.32 0.39 10.63
N ILE A 35 -7.57 -0.58 10.10
CA ILE A 35 -6.20 -0.90 10.52
C ILE A 35 -5.26 0.31 10.38
N TYR A 36 -5.31 0.99 9.23
CA TYR A 36 -4.42 2.12 8.95
C TYR A 36 -4.94 3.45 9.46
N ASN A 37 -6.15 3.46 10.05
CA ASN A 37 -6.90 4.66 10.42
C ASN A 37 -6.90 5.68 9.27
N LYS A 38 -7.42 5.25 8.12
CA LYS A 38 -7.53 6.05 6.89
C LYS A 38 -8.90 5.87 6.29
N ALA A 39 -9.33 6.84 5.48
CA ALA A 39 -10.53 6.68 4.68
C ALA A 39 -10.37 5.52 3.69
N VAL A 40 -11.45 4.77 3.44
CA VAL A 40 -11.51 3.69 2.43
C VAL A 40 -11.06 4.18 1.05
N ARG A 41 -11.37 5.44 0.71
CA ARG A 41 -10.91 6.10 -0.51
C ARG A 41 -9.38 6.20 -0.59
N THR A 42 -8.71 6.50 0.52
CA THR A 42 -7.25 6.56 0.59
C THR A 42 -6.63 5.18 0.37
N ILE A 43 -7.20 4.14 0.99
CA ILE A 43 -6.80 2.74 0.74
C ILE A 43 -6.99 2.37 -0.73
N GLY A 44 -8.14 2.71 -1.32
CA GLY A 44 -8.41 2.49 -2.74
C GLY A 44 -7.41 3.22 -3.64
N ASN A 45 -7.04 4.44 -3.31
CA ASN A 45 -6.00 5.19 -4.03
C ASN A 45 -4.64 4.50 -3.92
N TRP A 46 -4.25 4.01 -2.74
CA TRP A 46 -2.99 3.28 -2.56
C TRP A 46 -2.93 2.01 -3.42
N ILE A 47 -4.02 1.24 -3.46
CA ILE A 47 -4.15 0.05 -4.31
C ILE A 47 -4.03 0.43 -5.80
N ASN A 48 -4.81 1.44 -6.24
CA ASN A 48 -4.87 1.83 -7.65
C ASN A 48 -3.59 2.53 -8.16
N THR A 49 -2.96 3.40 -7.37
CA THR A 49 -1.75 4.13 -7.75
C THR A 49 -0.58 3.18 -7.99
N ARG A 50 -0.50 2.10 -7.21
CA ARG A 50 0.55 1.10 -7.38
C ARG A 50 0.24 0.15 -8.53
N GLN A 51 -1.04 -0.17 -8.79
CA GLN A 51 -1.44 -0.94 -9.98
C GLN A 51 -1.10 -0.22 -11.31
N LYS A 52 -1.03 1.12 -11.31
CA LYS A 52 -0.56 1.88 -12.48
C LYS A 52 0.98 1.87 -12.64
N MET A 53 1.73 1.66 -11.57
CA MET A 53 3.20 1.45 -11.63
C MET A 53 3.56 -0.02 -11.94
N THR A 54 2.65 -0.97 -11.70
CA THR A 54 2.92 -2.42 -11.79
C THR A 54 3.00 -2.99 -13.20
N THR A 55 2.62 -2.25 -14.24
CA THR A 55 2.77 -2.73 -15.64
C THR A 55 4.23 -3.00 -16.01
N ASN A 56 5.22 -2.51 -15.24
CA ASN A 56 6.61 -2.51 -15.67
C ASN A 56 7.61 -3.24 -14.73
N ALA A 57 7.26 -3.61 -13.48
CA ALA A 57 8.30 -4.03 -12.51
C ALA A 57 7.92 -5.02 -11.38
N TRP A 58 6.64 -5.38 -11.19
CA TRP A 58 6.22 -6.06 -9.96
C TRP A 58 6.21 -7.59 -10.00
N ALA A 59 6.32 -8.20 -11.18
CA ALA A 59 6.50 -9.66 -11.28
C ALA A 59 7.77 -10.12 -10.53
N ASN A 60 8.82 -9.29 -10.52
CA ASN A 60 10.08 -9.59 -9.84
C ASN A 60 10.03 -9.27 -8.33
N TYR A 61 9.36 -8.19 -7.91
CA TYR A 61 9.34 -7.77 -6.50
C TYR A 61 8.43 -8.64 -5.61
N PHE A 62 7.33 -9.17 -6.16
CA PHE A 62 6.47 -10.12 -5.43
C PHE A 62 7.18 -11.46 -5.21
N GLU A 63 7.99 -11.92 -6.18
CA GLU A 63 8.86 -13.09 -5.98
C GLU A 63 9.89 -12.86 -4.88
N ILE A 64 10.51 -11.68 -4.79
CA ILE A 64 11.52 -11.38 -3.78
C ILE A 64 10.91 -11.34 -2.37
N LEU A 65 9.75 -10.71 -2.18
CA LEU A 65 9.11 -10.58 -0.86
C LEU A 65 8.46 -11.88 -0.36
N VAL A 66 8.02 -12.77 -1.26
CA VAL A 66 7.47 -14.08 -0.87
C VAL A 66 8.59 -15.12 -0.67
N LYS A 67 9.77 -14.95 -1.27
CA LYS A 67 10.92 -15.88 -1.13
C LYS A 67 11.93 -15.53 -0.03
N VAL A 68 11.89 -14.33 0.58
CA VAL A 68 12.79 -13.98 1.69
C VAL A 68 12.05 -14.10 3.02
N PRO A 69 12.22 -15.20 3.78
CA PRO A 69 11.64 -15.30 5.12
C PRO A 69 12.46 -14.42 6.08
N GLY A 70 11.82 -13.48 6.76
CA GLY A 70 12.42 -12.78 7.90
C GLY A 70 12.62 -11.26 7.78
N MET A 71 11.95 -10.55 6.87
CA MET A 71 11.83 -9.09 6.96
C MET A 71 10.42 -8.69 7.43
N LEU A 72 10.15 -8.97 8.71
CA LEU A 72 9.12 -8.32 9.52
C LEU A 72 9.79 -7.76 10.77
#